data_AF-A0A7C5QCW7-F1
#
_entry.id   AF-A0A7C5QCW7-F1
#
_cell.length_a   1.000
_cell.length_b   1.000
_cell.length_c   1.000
_cell.angle_alpha   90.00
_cell.angle_beta   90.00
_cell.angle_gamma   90.00
#
_symmetry.space_group_name_H-M   'P 1'
#
loop_
_entity.id
_entity.type
_entity.pdbx_description
1 polymer ?
#
loop_
_entity_poly.entity_id
_entity_poly.type
_entity_poly.pdbx_seq_one_letter_code
_entity_poly.pdbx_strand_id
1 'polypeptide(L)'
;MARDQTVGGLLLLASIAGILLYGWVVFLPPIAGLDLIVLKLTGFVAIAGILGIVGWIGYTLATTPPPKPLEEIEKELNEELKKE
;
A
#
# COMPACT_ATOMS: atom_id res chain seq x y z
N MET A 1 -2.35 -27.42 8.43
CA MET A 1 -0.92 -27.70 8.71
C MET A 1 -0.13 -27.99 7.43
N ALA A 2 -0.15 -29.19 6.83
CA ALA A 2 0.61 -29.46 5.60
C ALA A 2 0.19 -28.59 4.40
N ARG A 3 -1.11 -28.31 4.26
CA ARG A 3 -1.66 -27.44 3.19
C ARG A 3 -1.15 -25.99 3.28
N ASP A 4 -1.05 -25.47 4.50
CA ASP A 4 -0.59 -24.09 4.75
C ASP A 4 0.93 -23.99 4.56
N GLN A 5 1.68 -25.04 4.91
CA GLN A 5 3.11 -25.15 4.62
C GLN A 5 3.40 -25.24 3.11
N THR A 6 2.58 -25.96 2.34
CA THR A 6 2.71 -26.01 0.88
C THR A 6 2.47 -24.64 0.25
N VAL A 7 1.43 -23.92 0.68
CA VAL A 7 1.15 -22.56 0.20
C VAL A 7 2.29 -21.61 0.56
N GLY A 8 2.77 -21.65 1.81
CA GLY A 8 3.90 -20.84 2.26
C GLY A 8 5.19 -21.15 1.50
N GLY A 9 5.49 -22.43 1.27
CA GLY A 9 6.66 -22.86 0.49
C GLY A 9 6.59 -22.46 -0.98
N LEU A 10 5.41 -22.54 -1.59
CA LEU A 10 5.19 -22.11 -2.97
C LEU A 10 5.32 -20.59 -3.09
N LEU A 11 4.79 -19.82 -2.13
CA LEU A 11 4.95 -18.37 -2.08
C LEU A 11 6.43 -17.99 -1.94
N LEU A 12 7.17 -18.66 -1.07
CA LEU A 12 8.60 -18.42 -0.86
C LEU A 12 9.42 -18.73 -2.13
N LEU A 13 9.16 -19.87 -2.78
CA LEU A 13 9.80 -20.20 -4.06
C LEU A 13 9.46 -19.20 -5.15
N ALA A 14 8.21 -18.76 -5.25
CA ALA A 14 7.79 -17.75 -6.20
C ALA A 14 8.48 -16.41 -5.94
N SER A 15 8.62 -16.00 -4.67
CA SER A 15 9.34 -14.79 -4.29
C SER A 15 10.83 -14.87 -4.64
N ILE A 16 11.49 -15.99 -4.33
CA ILE A 16 12.91 -16.20 -4.69
C ILE A 16 13.08 -16.15 -6.20
N ALA A 17 12.23 -16.86 -6.96
CA ALA A 17 12.26 -16.85 -8.41
C ALA A 17 12.05 -15.43 -8.97
N GLY A 18 11.12 -14.67 -8.40
CA GLY A 18 10.87 -13.28 -8.77
C GLY A 18 12.09 -12.37 -8.52
N ILE A 19 12.75 -12.51 -7.37
CA ILE A 19 13.98 -11.75 -7.04
C ILE A 19 15.09 -12.06 -8.03
N LEU A 20 15.32 -13.35 -8.33
CA LEU A 20 16.35 -13.77 -9.28
C LEU A 20 16.05 -13.26 -10.69
N LEU A 21 14.81 -13.34 -11.14
CA LEU A 21 14.41 -12.86 -12.47
C LEU A 21 14.52 -11.34 -12.57
N TYR A 22 14.06 -10.60 -11.56
CA TYR A 22 14.21 -9.14 -11.51
C TYR A 22 15.67 -8.72 -11.51
N GLY A 23 16.48 -9.34 -10.63
CA GLY A 23 17.93 -9.10 -10.57
C GLY A 23 18.61 -9.41 -11.91
N TRP A 24 18.28 -10.53 -12.54
CA TRP A 24 18.81 -10.88 -13.86
C TRP A 24 18.50 -9.81 -14.89
N VAL A 25 17.25 -9.34 -14.96
CA VAL A 25 16.84 -8.31 -15.94
C VAL A 25 17.54 -6.97 -15.70
N VAL A 26 17.76 -6.60 -14.43
CA VAL A 26 18.41 -5.32 -14.07
C VAL A 26 19.92 -5.36 -14.28
N PHE A 27 20.60 -6.45 -13.92
CA PHE A 27 22.06 -6.55 -14.00
C PHE A 27 22.58 -7.12 -15.32
N LEU A 28 21.78 -7.96 -15.99
CA LEU A 28 22.10 -8.62 -17.27
C LEU A 28 20.94 -8.40 -18.27
N PRO A 29 20.67 -7.14 -18.66
CA PRO A 29 19.56 -6.83 -19.53
C PRO A 29 19.75 -7.51 -20.90
N PRO A 30 18.76 -8.29 -21.39
CA PRO A 30 18.83 -8.94 -22.70
C PRO A 30 18.74 -7.94 -23.86
N ILE A 31 18.23 -6.72 -23.59
CA ILE A 31 18.06 -5.63 -24.55
C ILE A 31 18.69 -4.38 -23.96
N ALA A 32 19.51 -3.67 -24.74
CA ALA A 32 20.18 -2.44 -24.29
C ALA A 32 19.15 -1.38 -23.83
N GLY A 33 19.29 -0.89 -22.59
CA GLY A 33 18.42 0.14 -22.00
C GLY A 33 17.19 -0.38 -21.25
N LEU A 34 16.94 -1.69 -21.25
CA LEU A 34 15.81 -2.28 -20.53
C LEU A 34 16.00 -2.21 -19.01
N ASP A 35 17.24 -2.33 -18.53
CA ASP A 35 17.66 -2.08 -17.15
C ASP A 35 17.21 -0.71 -16.64
N LEU A 36 17.47 0.35 -17.42
CA LEU A 36 17.10 1.71 -17.06
C LEU A 36 15.59 1.91 -17.04
N ILE A 37 14.86 1.30 -17.99
CA ILE A 37 13.39 1.38 -18.02
C ILE A 37 12.80 0.68 -16.80
N VAL A 38 13.27 -0.52 -16.49
CA VAL A 38 12.81 -1.30 -15.33
C VAL A 38 13.08 -0.56 -14.04
N LEU A 39 14.30 -0.03 -13.85
CA LEU A 39 14.66 0.75 -12.66
C LEU A 39 13.83 2.04 -12.52
N LYS A 40 13.64 2.77 -13.61
CA LYS A 40 12.79 3.98 -13.63
C LYS A 40 11.35 3.64 -13.25
N LEU A 41 10.80 2.55 -13.80
CA LEU A 41 9.44 2.13 -13.53
C LEU A 41 9.27 1.71 -12.08
N THR A 42 10.16 0.86 -11.54
CA THR A 42 10.07 0.43 -10.14
C THR A 42 10.29 1.59 -9.17
N GLY A 43 11.23 2.49 -9.47
CA GLY A 43 11.45 3.69 -8.68
C GLY A 43 10.24 4.63 -8.70
N PHE A 44 9.64 4.83 -9.88
CA PHE A 44 8.42 5.61 -10.01
C PHE A 44 7.25 5.00 -9.22
N VAL A 45 7.03 3.68 -9.33
CA VAL A 45 5.96 2.99 -8.60
C VAL A 45 6.17 3.10 -7.08
N ALA A 46 7.40 2.99 -6.59
CA ALA A 46 7.71 3.16 -5.16
C ALA A 46 7.35 4.58 -4.68
N ILE A 47 7.79 5.62 -5.41
CA ILE A 47 7.51 7.01 -5.04
C ILE A 47 6.01 7.32 -5.20
N ALA A 48 5.37 6.88 -6.30
CA ALA A 48 3.96 7.07 -6.55
C ALA A 48 3.08 6.37 -5.50
N GLY A 49 3.51 5.23 -4.96
CA GLY A 49 2.84 4.58 -3.84
C GLY A 49 2.84 5.45 -2.59
N ILE A 50 4.01 5.99 -2.21
CA ILE A 50 4.15 6.87 -1.04
C ILE A 50 3.35 8.16 -1.24
N LEU A 51 3.54 8.85 -2.37
CA LEU A 51 2.83 10.09 -2.67
C LEU A 51 1.33 9.87 -2.86
N GLY A 52 0.92 8.71 -3.37
CA GLY A 52 -0.48 8.32 -3.47
C GLY A 52 -1.14 8.22 -2.10
N ILE A 53 -0.47 7.61 -1.11
CA ILE A 53 -0.96 7.56 0.28
C ILE A 53 -1.04 8.96 0.87
N VAL A 54 0.01 9.77 0.75
CA VAL A 54 0.03 11.14 1.26
C VAL A 54 -1.05 12.00 0.60
N GLY A 55 -1.20 11.88 -0.72
CA GLY A 55 -2.21 12.58 -1.50
C GLY A 55 -3.63 12.16 -1.10
N TRP A 56 -3.87 10.87 -0.87
CA TRP A 56 -5.15 10.38 -0.36
C TRP A 56 -5.47 10.93 1.02
N ILE A 57 -4.51 10.93 1.95
CA ILE A 57 -4.68 11.55 3.28
C ILE A 57 -5.02 13.04 3.12
N GLY A 58 -4.26 13.77 2.32
CA GLY A 58 -4.52 15.19 2.04
C GLY A 58 -5.91 15.42 1.44
N TYR A 59 -6.34 14.56 0.51
CA TYR A 59 -7.68 14.60 -0.07
C TYR A 59 -8.76 14.38 0.99
N THR A 60 -8.62 13.38 1.85
CA THR A 60 -9.59 13.14 2.93
C THR A 60 -9.66 14.33 3.88
N LEU A 61 -8.53 14.88 4.33
CA LEU A 61 -8.51 16.06 5.20
C LEU A 61 -9.14 17.31 4.55
N ALA A 62 -8.95 17.50 3.24
CA ALA A 62 -9.51 18.63 2.51
C ALA A 62 -11.02 18.49 2.27
N THR A 63 -11.54 17.26 2.21
CA THR A 63 -12.94 16.98 1.86
C THR A 63 -13.80 16.58 3.05
N THR A 64 -13.21 16.19 4.18
CA THR A 64 -13.95 15.95 5.42
C THR A 64 -14.14 17.27 6.16
N PRO A 65 -15.39 17.66 6.47
CA PRO A 65 -15.64 18.74 7.41
C PRO A 65 -14.90 18.46 8.72
N PRO A 66 -14.36 19.47 9.40
CA PRO A 66 -13.73 19.28 10.70
C PRO A 66 -14.72 18.52 11.60
N PRO A 67 -14.27 17.43 12.26
CA PRO A 67 -15.14 16.63 13.11
C PRO A 67 -15.85 17.57 14.09
N LYS A 68 -17.16 17.36 14.30
CA LYS A 68 -17.94 18.18 15.23
C LYS A 68 -17.18 18.30 16.57
N PRO A 69 -17.22 19.47 17.23
CA PRO A 69 -16.61 19.63 18.54
C PRO A 69 -17.04 18.46 19.44
N LEU A 70 -16.09 17.88 20.18
CA LEU A 70 -16.33 16.73 21.05
C LEU A 70 -17.52 16.96 22.01
N GLU A 71 -17.73 18.19 22.46
CA GLU A 71 -18.85 18.59 23.34
C GLU A 71 -20.24 18.39 22.70
N GLU A 72 -20.38 18.57 21.38
CA GLU A 72 -21.65 18.35 20.68
C GLU A 72 -21.94 16.86 20.53
N ILE A 73 -20.90 16.06 20.28
CA ILE A 73 -20.99 14.60 20.16
C ILE A 73 -21.33 13.97 21.51
N GLU A 74 -20.71 14.42 22.61
CA GLU A 74 -21.05 13.97 23.96
C GLU A 74 -22.49 14.30 24.34
N LYS A 75 -23.00 15.48 23.97
CA LYS A 75 -24.40 15.86 24.23
C LYS A 75 -25.38 15.01 23.42
N GLU A 76 -25.15 14.83 22.11
CA GLU A 76 -25.99 13.98 21.25
C GLU A 76 -26.03 12.53 21.78
N LEU A 77 -24.88 11.95 22.13
CA LEU A 77 -24.79 10.58 22.67
C LEU A 77 -25.49 10.43 24.02
N ASN A 78 -25.32 11.40 24.93
CA ASN A 78 -25.92 11.35 26.26
C ASN A 78 -27.45 11.60 26.21
N GLU A 79 -27.96 12.26 25.18
CA GLU A 79 -29.39 12.38 24.91
C GLU A 79 -29.98 11.11 24.28
N GLU A 80 -29.27 10.43 23.38
CA GLU A 80 -29.67 9.12 22.87
C GLU A 80 -29.68 8.06 23.98
N LEU A 81 -28.65 8.03 24.83
CA LEU A 81 -28.55 7.10 25.96
C LEU A 81 -29.63 7.30 27.03
N LYS A 82 -30.27 8.48 27.07
CA LYS A 82 -31.40 8.80 27.96
C LYS A 82 -32.76 8.55 27.32
N LYS A 83 -32.81 8.37 26.01
CA LYS A 83 -34.03 8.06 25.25
C LYS A 83 -34.23 6.55 25.09
N GLU A 84 -33.14 5.76 25.12
CA GLU A 84 -33.17 4.31 25.42
C GLU A 84 -33.36 4.05 26.91
#